data_AF-A0A7D5DYS0-F1
#
_entry.id   AF-A0A7D5DYS0-F1
#
_cell.length_a   1.000
_cell.length_b   1.000
_cell.length_c   1.000
_cell.angle_alpha   90.00
_cell.angle_beta   90.00
_cell.angle_gamma   90.00
#
_symmetry.space_group_name_H-M   'P 1'
#
loop_
_entity.id
_entity.type
_entity.pdbx_description
1 polymer ?
#
loop_
_entity_poly.entity_id
_entity_poly.type
_entity_poly.pdbx_seq_one_letter_code
_entity_poly.pdbx_strand_id
1 'polypeptide(L)'
;MSSSDLDPVRVALVGAFVVALLAAALVGPSGAASSSGAAADASATPTVRVANAELAANGTATADVVLTEAPEGLAGFALDVRVAGDAARISNASYPDTFGLTTDPAIGDDGRRVTVEAADLRERVQPGASDVVLATVELSGVAPGAANLSVEPRQFDADGGAAVEPATDAGTVTVRDPEADGGSSASTADARASAPADTSVPLLTPAVGGALVAGSVALLAVFALVRRRV
;
A
#
# COMPACT_ATOMS: atom_id res chain seq x y z
N MET A 1 -38.96 38.22 -17.14
CA MET A 1 -37.86 37.99 -16.18
C MET A 1 -37.33 36.59 -16.43
N SER A 2 -36.03 36.51 -16.72
CA SER A 2 -35.20 35.41 -17.26
C SER A 2 -35.56 34.02 -16.75
N SER A 3 -35.70 32.99 -17.61
CA SER A 3 -34.66 32.27 -18.38
C SER A 3 -33.55 31.67 -17.52
N SER A 4 -33.62 30.35 -17.37
CA SER A 4 -32.51 29.38 -17.49
C SER A 4 -31.26 29.62 -16.65
N ASP A 5 -31.27 29.09 -15.41
CA ASP A 5 -30.05 28.69 -14.70
C ASP A 5 -30.03 27.15 -14.62
N LEU A 6 -29.68 26.55 -15.75
CA LEU A 6 -28.94 25.30 -15.72
C LEU A 6 -27.50 25.71 -15.43
N ASP A 7 -26.94 25.22 -14.33
CA ASP A 7 -25.55 25.47 -13.94
C ASP A 7 -24.70 24.22 -14.28
N PRO A 8 -24.24 24.05 -15.53
CA PRO A 8 -23.34 22.96 -15.92
C PRO A 8 -21.87 23.33 -15.65
N VAL A 9 -21.56 23.82 -14.44
CA VAL A 9 -20.21 24.27 -14.03
C VAL A 9 -19.50 23.23 -13.15
N ARG A 10 -19.65 21.95 -13.47
CA ARG A 10 -18.60 20.96 -13.14
C ARG A 10 -18.01 20.39 -14.43
N VAL A 11 -17.48 21.33 -15.23
CA VAL A 11 -16.51 21.08 -16.30
C VAL A 11 -15.12 21.07 -15.65
N ALA A 12 -14.42 19.93 -15.73
CA ALA A 12 -12.96 19.76 -15.79
C ALA A 12 -12.70 18.25 -15.64
N LEU A 13 -11.93 17.54 -16.47
CA LEU A 13 -11.13 17.85 -17.65
C LEU A 13 -10.92 16.46 -18.30
N VAL A 14 -11.67 16.13 -19.36
CA VAL A 14 -11.42 14.90 -20.12
C VAL A 14 -10.17 15.15 -20.96
N GLY A 15 -9.03 14.62 -20.50
CA GLY A 15 -7.75 14.71 -21.19
C GLY A 15 -7.78 13.85 -22.47
N ALA A 16 -8.10 14.47 -23.59
CA ALA A 16 -7.91 13.86 -24.90
C ALA A 16 -6.44 14.04 -25.30
N PHE A 17 -5.61 13.01 -25.10
CA PHE A 17 -4.25 12.96 -25.64
C PHE A 17 -4.28 12.33 -27.04
N VAL A 18 -4.40 13.17 -28.07
CA VAL A 18 -4.27 12.76 -29.47
C VAL A 18 -2.77 12.83 -29.82
N VAL A 19 -2.07 11.70 -29.82
CA VAL A 19 -0.69 11.62 -30.33
C VAL A 19 -0.75 11.28 -31.81
N ALA A 20 -0.24 12.21 -32.62
CA ALA A 20 -0.17 12.11 -34.07
C ALA A 20 0.89 11.08 -34.51
N LEU A 21 0.46 10.15 -35.34
CA LEU A 21 1.22 9.07 -35.96
C LEU A 21 2.13 9.65 -37.07
N LEU A 22 3.46 9.61 -36.90
CA LEU A 22 4.41 9.92 -37.96
C LEU A 22 5.17 8.66 -38.39
N ALA A 23 4.71 8.06 -39.49
CA ALA A 23 5.39 6.99 -40.19
C ALA A 23 6.62 7.52 -40.94
N ALA A 24 7.81 6.97 -40.67
CA ALA A 24 8.99 7.14 -41.52
C ALA A 24 9.46 5.76 -41.98
N ALA A 25 9.08 5.39 -43.20
CA ALA A 25 9.66 4.28 -43.93
C ALA A 25 11.01 4.71 -44.52
N LEU A 26 12.10 4.00 -44.17
CA LEU A 26 13.32 4.02 -44.97
C LEU A 26 13.80 2.59 -45.24
N VAL A 27 13.82 2.26 -46.53
CA VAL A 27 14.24 0.99 -47.13
C VAL A 27 15.75 0.80 -47.06
N GLY A 28 16.21 -0.40 -46.71
CA GLY A 28 17.58 -0.89 -46.91
C GLY A 28 17.62 -2.44 -46.83
N PRO A 29 18.20 -3.17 -47.81
CA PRO A 29 18.10 -4.63 -47.87
C PRO A 29 19.35 -5.35 -47.34
N SER A 30 19.16 -6.64 -47.02
CA SER A 30 20.16 -7.73 -47.02
C SER A 30 20.88 -8.06 -45.71
N GLY A 31 20.42 -9.12 -45.05
CA GLY A 31 21.16 -9.83 -44.00
C GLY A 31 20.27 -10.75 -43.18
N ALA A 32 20.09 -12.00 -43.61
CA ALA A 32 19.32 -13.00 -42.89
C ALA A 32 20.04 -13.47 -41.62
N ALA A 33 19.42 -13.27 -40.47
CA ALA A 33 19.56 -14.15 -39.31
C ALA A 33 18.15 -14.40 -38.76
N SER A 34 17.57 -15.54 -39.15
CA SER A 34 16.37 -16.07 -38.52
C SER A 34 16.74 -16.55 -37.12
N SER A 35 16.61 -15.69 -36.11
CA SER A 35 16.57 -16.12 -34.71
C SER A 35 15.14 -16.54 -34.39
N SER A 36 14.81 -17.79 -34.70
CA SER A 36 13.64 -18.45 -34.12
C SER A 36 13.90 -18.73 -32.65
N GLY A 37 13.01 -18.27 -31.76
CA GLY A 37 12.87 -18.88 -30.43
C GLY A 37 13.07 -17.95 -29.24
N ALA A 38 12.35 -16.83 -29.22
CA ALA A 38 11.58 -16.42 -28.05
C ALA A 38 10.63 -15.34 -28.55
N ALA A 39 9.43 -15.74 -29.00
CA ALA A 39 8.30 -14.88 -28.71
C ALA A 39 8.32 -14.77 -27.18
N ALA A 40 8.85 -13.67 -26.64
CA ALA A 40 8.43 -13.28 -25.32
C ALA A 40 6.91 -13.34 -25.37
N ASP A 41 6.33 -14.06 -24.44
CA ASP A 41 4.88 -14.21 -24.27
C ASP A 41 4.33 -12.83 -23.87
N ALA A 42 4.38 -11.87 -24.80
CA ALA A 42 4.15 -10.45 -24.59
C ALA A 42 2.67 -10.14 -24.77
N SER A 43 1.84 -10.94 -24.11
CA SER A 43 0.41 -10.67 -23.96
C SER A 43 -0.09 -11.14 -22.60
N ALA A 44 0.78 -11.12 -21.58
CA ALA A 44 0.31 -11.10 -20.22
C ALA A 44 -0.33 -9.71 -19.99
N THR A 45 -1.64 -9.71 -19.76
CA THR A 45 -2.35 -8.49 -19.39
C THR A 45 -1.82 -8.05 -18.02
N PRO A 46 -1.25 -6.83 -17.90
CA PRO A 46 -0.68 -6.38 -16.65
C PRO A 46 -1.77 -6.34 -15.57
N THR A 47 -1.43 -6.64 -14.32
CA THR A 47 -2.39 -6.67 -13.22
C THR A 47 -1.99 -5.68 -12.13
N VAL A 48 -2.95 -4.87 -11.66
CA VAL A 48 -2.80 -4.04 -10.47
C VAL A 48 -3.34 -4.81 -9.27
N ARG A 49 -2.46 -5.13 -8.33
CA ARG A 49 -2.78 -5.85 -7.09
C ARG A 49 -2.67 -4.94 -5.89
N VAL A 50 -3.61 -5.04 -4.96
CA VAL A 50 -3.48 -4.44 -3.63
C VAL A 50 -3.06 -5.49 -2.62
N ALA A 51 -2.04 -5.18 -1.81
CA ALA A 51 -1.58 -6.07 -0.76
C ALA A 51 -2.62 -6.23 0.35
N ASN A 52 -2.59 -7.39 1.01
CA ASN A 52 -3.36 -7.63 2.24
C ASN A 52 -2.73 -6.84 3.39
N ALA A 53 -3.55 -6.44 4.35
CA ALA A 53 -3.07 -5.79 5.57
C ALA A 53 -3.75 -6.36 6.82
N GLU A 54 -3.01 -6.33 7.92
CA GLU A 54 -3.51 -6.71 9.24
C GLU A 54 -3.18 -5.62 10.23
N LEU A 55 -4.15 -5.24 11.06
CA LEU A 55 -3.99 -4.18 12.06
C LEU A 55 -4.88 -4.42 13.27
N ALA A 56 -4.54 -3.78 14.39
CA ALA A 56 -5.41 -3.75 15.56
C ALA A 56 -6.51 -2.68 15.39
N ALA A 57 -7.60 -2.80 16.14
CA ALA A 57 -8.56 -1.71 16.30
C ALA A 57 -7.84 -0.45 16.85
N ASN A 58 -8.08 0.70 16.23
CA ASN A 58 -7.37 1.97 16.45
C ASN A 58 -5.88 1.98 16.09
N GLY A 59 -5.37 0.89 15.48
CA GLY A 59 -4.03 0.85 14.91
C GLY A 59 -3.99 1.39 13.48
N THR A 60 -2.80 1.48 12.92
CA THR A 60 -2.57 1.78 11.50
C THR A 60 -1.75 0.68 10.84
N ALA A 61 -1.94 0.51 9.53
CA ALA A 61 -1.13 -0.35 8.68
C ALA A 61 -1.04 0.21 7.27
N THR A 62 -0.10 -0.28 6.48
CA THR A 62 0.09 0.11 5.09
C THR A 62 -0.24 -1.04 4.15
N ALA A 63 -0.84 -0.74 3.01
CA ALA A 63 -1.09 -1.67 1.93
C ALA A 63 -0.50 -1.12 0.63
N ASP A 64 0.40 -1.88 0.01
CA ASP A 64 1.02 -1.49 -1.25
C ASP A 64 0.10 -1.84 -2.43
N VAL A 65 0.03 -0.91 -3.38
CA VAL A 65 -0.61 -1.08 -4.68
C VAL A 65 0.50 -1.33 -5.70
N VAL A 66 0.50 -2.50 -6.32
CA VAL A 66 1.60 -3.00 -7.15
C VAL A 66 1.09 -3.35 -8.54
N LEU A 67 1.77 -2.86 -9.56
CA LEU A 67 1.64 -3.33 -10.93
C LEU A 67 2.56 -4.55 -11.11
N THR A 68 1.99 -5.72 -11.39
CA THR A 68 2.74 -6.99 -11.46
C THR A 68 3.79 -6.97 -12.57
N GLU A 69 3.46 -6.34 -13.69
CA GLU A 69 4.32 -6.25 -14.87
C GLU A 69 3.96 -5.02 -15.72
N ALA A 70 4.96 -4.47 -16.39
CA ALA A 70 4.84 -3.36 -17.33
C ALA A 70 5.55 -3.73 -18.65
N PRO A 71 4.94 -4.59 -19.50
CA PRO A 71 5.59 -5.11 -20.71
C PRO A 71 6.04 -4.00 -21.67
N GLU A 72 5.30 -2.90 -21.73
CA GLU A 72 5.58 -1.73 -22.58
C GLU A 72 6.09 -0.51 -21.77
N GLY A 73 6.46 -0.72 -20.50
CA GLY A 73 6.82 0.36 -19.58
C GLY A 73 5.60 1.10 -19.03
N LEU A 74 5.83 2.17 -18.27
CA LEU A 74 4.76 2.96 -17.67
C LEU A 74 5.14 4.44 -17.65
N ALA A 75 4.48 5.24 -18.48
CA ALA A 75 4.62 6.69 -18.50
C ALA A 75 3.82 7.37 -17.38
N GLY A 76 2.64 6.83 -17.04
CA GLY A 76 1.80 7.39 -15.98
C GLY A 76 0.55 6.57 -15.68
N PHE A 77 -0.06 6.87 -14.54
CA PHE A 77 -1.28 6.21 -14.09
C PHE A 77 -2.17 7.13 -13.25
N ALA A 78 -3.45 6.79 -13.25
CA ALA A 78 -4.47 7.26 -12.32
C ALA A 78 -5.33 6.07 -11.90
N LEU A 79 -5.57 5.91 -10.59
CA LEU A 79 -6.41 4.84 -10.08
C LEU A 79 -7.14 5.24 -8.80
N ASP A 80 -8.27 4.60 -8.55
CA ASP A 80 -9.00 4.68 -7.28
C ASP A 80 -8.76 3.41 -6.47
N VAL A 81 -8.41 3.55 -5.19
CA VAL A 81 -8.43 2.45 -4.20
C VAL A 81 -9.65 2.64 -3.32
N ARG A 82 -10.41 1.56 -3.08
CA ARG A 82 -11.62 1.59 -2.26
C ARG A 82 -11.60 0.54 -1.16
N VAL A 83 -12.14 0.92 -0.01
CA VAL A 83 -12.41 0.02 1.11
C VAL A 83 -13.90 -0.28 1.17
N ALA A 84 -14.27 -1.55 1.07
CA ALA A 84 -15.64 -2.01 1.28
C ALA A 84 -15.77 -2.65 2.68
N GLY A 85 -16.63 -2.07 3.51
CA GLY A 85 -16.87 -2.47 4.89
C GLY A 85 -16.65 -1.31 5.86
N ASP A 86 -16.83 -1.59 7.15
CA ASP A 86 -16.71 -0.61 8.24
C ASP A 86 -15.51 -0.86 9.16
N ALA A 87 -14.78 -1.97 8.94
CA ALA A 87 -13.67 -2.37 9.80
C ALA A 87 -12.48 -1.42 9.69
N ALA A 88 -12.21 -0.85 8.51
CA ALA A 88 -11.06 0.01 8.25
C ALA A 88 -11.41 1.23 7.39
N ARG A 89 -10.57 2.27 7.48
CA ARG A 89 -10.64 3.49 6.65
C ARG A 89 -9.26 3.88 6.14
N ILE A 90 -9.20 4.49 4.98
CA ILE A 90 -8.00 5.11 4.44
C ILE A 90 -7.74 6.41 5.20
N SER A 91 -6.56 6.52 5.80
CA SER A 91 -6.10 7.71 6.51
C SER A 91 -5.13 8.54 5.68
N ASN A 92 -4.37 7.90 4.80
CA ASN A 92 -3.37 8.56 3.95
C ASN A 92 -3.03 7.70 2.73
N ALA A 93 -2.28 8.27 1.78
CA ALA A 93 -1.54 7.52 0.77
C ALA A 93 -0.22 8.23 0.42
N SER A 94 0.73 7.50 -0.14
CA SER A 94 2.02 8.04 -0.56
C SER A 94 2.51 7.36 -1.84
N TYR A 95 3.38 8.06 -2.57
CA TYR A 95 3.99 7.57 -3.80
C TYR A 95 5.46 7.20 -3.56
N PRO A 96 6.00 6.21 -4.29
CA PRO A 96 7.45 6.00 -4.39
C PRO A 96 8.15 7.18 -5.07
N ASP A 97 9.41 7.43 -4.70
CA ASP A 97 10.26 8.48 -5.30
C ASP A 97 10.54 8.27 -6.79
N THR A 98 10.23 7.09 -7.31
CA THR A 98 10.32 6.71 -8.73
C THR A 98 9.53 7.67 -9.61
N PHE A 99 8.36 8.10 -9.15
CA PHE A 99 7.49 8.98 -9.93
C PHE A 99 7.88 10.44 -9.77
N GLY A 100 8.22 11.09 -10.89
CA GLY A 100 8.76 12.45 -10.89
C GLY A 100 7.71 13.55 -10.83
N LEU A 101 6.45 13.21 -11.07
CA LEU A 101 5.30 14.11 -10.98
C LEU A 101 4.14 13.35 -10.36
N THR A 102 3.58 13.89 -9.29
CA THR A 102 2.47 13.31 -8.55
C THR A 102 1.44 14.38 -8.22
N THR A 103 0.19 13.96 -8.08
CA THR A 103 -0.87 14.79 -7.49
C THR A 103 -1.03 14.42 -6.01
N ASP A 104 -1.37 15.40 -5.15
CA ASP A 104 -1.71 15.09 -3.76
C ASP A 104 -2.83 14.03 -3.70
N PRO A 105 -2.68 12.96 -2.91
CA PRO A 105 -3.70 11.93 -2.82
C PRO A 105 -5.05 12.50 -2.37
N ALA A 106 -6.10 12.23 -3.14
CA ALA A 106 -7.43 12.74 -2.86
C ALA A 106 -8.25 11.68 -2.12
N ILE A 107 -8.35 11.83 -0.80
CA ILE A 107 -9.13 10.92 0.06
C ILE A 107 -10.57 11.46 0.15
N GLY A 108 -11.56 10.59 -0.08
CA GLY A 108 -12.97 10.92 0.08
C GLY A 108 -13.32 11.25 1.53
N ASP A 109 -14.35 12.06 1.75
CA ASP A 109 -14.76 12.52 3.10
C ASP A 109 -15.09 11.37 4.07
N ASP A 110 -15.48 10.21 3.54
CA ASP A 110 -15.79 9.00 4.32
C ASP A 110 -14.56 8.12 4.62
N GLY A 111 -13.40 8.45 4.05
CA GLY A 111 -12.18 7.66 4.14
C GLY A 111 -12.29 6.28 3.48
N ARG A 112 -13.24 6.07 2.56
CA ARG A 112 -13.43 4.77 1.88
C ARG A 112 -12.91 4.75 0.46
N ARG A 113 -12.46 5.88 -0.06
CA ARG A 113 -11.80 5.99 -1.37
C ARG A 113 -10.58 6.88 -1.25
N VAL A 114 -9.52 6.52 -1.96
CA VAL A 114 -8.43 7.44 -2.32
C VAL A 114 -8.17 7.36 -3.81
N THR A 115 -8.00 8.52 -4.44
CA THR A 115 -7.54 8.64 -5.83
C THR A 115 -6.06 9.01 -5.80
N VAL A 116 -5.25 8.27 -6.56
CA VAL A 116 -3.81 8.49 -6.68
C VAL A 116 -3.42 8.60 -8.15
N GLU A 117 -2.56 9.56 -8.45
CA GLU A 117 -2.15 9.92 -9.81
C GLU A 117 -0.67 10.27 -9.83
N ALA A 118 0.07 9.66 -10.76
CA ALA A 118 1.49 9.88 -10.90
C ALA A 118 1.99 9.63 -12.34
N ALA A 119 3.12 10.26 -12.68
CA ALA A 119 3.80 10.08 -13.95
C ALA A 119 5.30 9.82 -13.75
N ASP A 120 5.83 8.91 -14.53
CA ASP A 120 7.24 8.56 -14.58
C ASP A 120 8.00 9.42 -15.60
N LEU A 121 8.21 10.69 -15.24
CA LEU A 121 8.92 11.63 -16.09
C LEU A 121 10.41 11.31 -16.32
N ARG A 122 10.96 10.33 -15.61
CA ARG A 122 12.39 9.96 -15.67
C ARG A 122 12.59 8.57 -16.25
N GLU A 123 11.55 7.99 -16.83
CA GLU A 123 11.55 6.69 -17.49
C GLU A 123 12.28 5.65 -16.62
N ARG A 124 11.87 5.55 -15.35
CA ARG A 124 12.38 4.58 -14.37
C ARG A 124 11.71 3.22 -14.53
N VAL A 125 10.44 3.18 -14.93
CA VAL A 125 9.61 2.00 -15.17
C VAL A 125 9.66 1.64 -16.65
N GLN A 126 10.76 1.00 -17.03
CA GLN A 126 11.06 0.61 -18.40
C GLN A 126 10.26 -0.62 -18.87
N PRO A 127 10.18 -0.88 -20.19
CA PRO A 127 9.58 -2.10 -20.72
C PRO A 127 10.15 -3.38 -20.10
N GLY A 128 9.26 -4.24 -19.62
CA GLY A 128 9.59 -5.49 -18.93
C GLY A 128 9.82 -5.34 -17.43
N ALA A 129 9.58 -4.16 -16.83
CA ALA A 129 9.60 -4.00 -15.39
C ALA A 129 8.52 -4.88 -14.72
N SER A 130 8.81 -5.37 -13.52
CA SER A 130 7.90 -6.22 -12.73
C SER A 130 7.83 -5.75 -11.29
N ASP A 131 6.75 -6.10 -10.60
CA ASP A 131 6.49 -5.76 -9.19
C ASP A 131 6.72 -4.26 -8.89
N VAL A 132 6.17 -3.40 -9.74
CA VAL A 132 6.31 -1.95 -9.64
C VAL A 132 5.32 -1.44 -8.60
N VAL A 133 5.82 -0.97 -7.46
CA VAL A 133 4.98 -0.28 -6.48
C VAL A 133 4.50 1.04 -7.09
N LEU A 134 3.19 1.23 -7.16
CA LEU A 134 2.55 2.43 -7.68
C LEU A 134 2.30 3.44 -6.55
N ALA A 135 1.75 2.96 -5.44
CA ALA A 135 1.42 3.74 -4.26
C ALA A 135 1.38 2.86 -3.02
N THR A 136 1.54 3.47 -1.86
CA THR A 136 1.31 2.85 -0.55
C THR A 136 0.14 3.55 0.10
N VAL A 137 -0.89 2.80 0.48
CA VAL A 137 -2.10 3.32 1.13
C VAL A 137 -1.99 3.07 2.63
N GLU A 138 -2.20 4.10 3.43
CA GLU A 138 -2.27 3.99 4.88
C GLU A 138 -3.73 3.77 5.32
N LEU A 139 -3.92 2.76 6.16
CA LEU A 139 -5.19 2.30 6.66
C LEU A 139 -5.23 2.47 8.18
N SER A 140 -6.40 2.86 8.68
CA SER A 140 -6.72 2.98 10.09
C SER A 140 -7.80 1.97 10.48
N GLY A 141 -7.57 1.24 11.56
CA GLY A 141 -8.50 0.23 12.08
C GLY A 141 -9.60 0.92 12.88
N VAL A 142 -10.86 0.69 12.52
CA VAL A 142 -12.03 1.28 13.19
C VAL A 142 -12.67 0.27 14.14
N ALA A 143 -12.94 -0.94 13.67
CA ALA A 143 -13.59 -1.98 14.44
C ALA A 143 -13.09 -3.37 14.03
N PRO A 144 -13.05 -4.36 14.95
CA PRO A 144 -12.68 -5.72 14.62
C PRO A 144 -13.55 -6.30 13.49
N GLY A 145 -12.93 -6.99 12.54
CA GLY A 145 -13.61 -7.54 11.37
C GLY A 145 -12.74 -7.55 10.12
N ALA A 146 -13.34 -7.87 8.98
CA ALA A 146 -12.67 -7.84 7.68
C ALA A 146 -13.28 -6.77 6.76
N ALA A 147 -12.44 -6.14 5.95
CA ALA A 147 -12.84 -5.24 4.88
C ALA A 147 -12.11 -5.63 3.58
N ASN A 148 -12.75 -5.40 2.44
CA ASN A 148 -12.18 -5.68 1.13
C ASN A 148 -11.51 -4.43 0.55
N LEU A 149 -10.32 -4.57 -0.03
CA LEU A 149 -9.62 -3.52 -0.77
C LEU A 149 -9.70 -3.81 -2.26
N SER A 150 -10.37 -2.93 -3.00
CA SER A 150 -10.46 -3.03 -4.45
C SER A 150 -9.78 -1.84 -5.12
N VAL A 151 -9.17 -2.09 -6.28
CA VAL A 151 -8.65 -1.05 -7.17
C VAL A 151 -9.53 -0.88 -8.40
N GLU A 152 -9.65 0.36 -8.86
CA GLU A 152 -10.32 0.72 -10.11
C GLU A 152 -9.35 1.56 -10.94
N PRO A 153 -8.69 0.96 -11.95
CA PRO A 153 -7.86 1.68 -12.91
C PRO A 153 -8.68 2.77 -13.61
N ARG A 154 -8.18 4.00 -13.64
CA ARG A 154 -8.82 5.13 -14.33
C ARG A 154 -8.10 5.47 -15.62
N GLN A 155 -6.76 5.45 -15.57
CA GLN A 155 -5.88 5.67 -16.71
C GLN A 155 -4.55 4.96 -16.45
N PHE A 156 -4.02 4.29 -17.46
CA PHE A 156 -2.65 3.78 -17.45
C PHE A 156 -2.09 4.00 -18.86
N ASP A 157 -0.91 4.62 -18.94
CA ASP A 157 -0.26 4.91 -20.21
C ASP A 157 1.14 4.28 -20.21
N ALA A 158 1.45 3.51 -21.26
CA ALA A 158 2.78 2.94 -21.49
C ALA A 158 3.78 4.02 -21.93
N ASP A 159 5.09 3.70 -21.97
CA ASP A 159 6.14 4.66 -22.35
C ASP A 159 5.94 5.25 -23.76
N GLY A 160 5.30 4.50 -24.66
CA GLY A 160 4.92 4.95 -25.99
C GLY A 160 3.67 5.85 -26.05
N GLY A 161 3.03 6.12 -24.91
CA GLY A 161 1.75 6.85 -24.80
C GLY A 161 0.52 6.03 -25.18
N ALA A 162 0.66 4.71 -25.32
CA ALA A 162 -0.46 3.82 -25.56
C ALA A 162 -1.23 3.59 -24.26
N ALA A 163 -2.57 3.67 -24.33
CA ALA A 163 -3.42 3.35 -23.18
C ALA A 163 -3.37 1.84 -22.89
N VAL A 164 -3.27 1.51 -21.61
CA VAL A 164 -3.23 0.14 -21.08
C VAL A 164 -4.42 -0.03 -20.15
N GLU A 165 -5.12 -1.16 -20.24
CA GLU A 165 -6.18 -1.54 -19.30
C GLU A 165 -5.70 -2.73 -18.46
N PRO A 166 -5.12 -2.49 -17.28
CA PRO A 166 -4.66 -3.59 -16.45
C PRO A 166 -5.84 -4.32 -15.81
N ALA A 167 -5.68 -5.63 -15.62
CA ALA A 167 -6.54 -6.41 -14.75
C ALA A 167 -6.37 -5.97 -13.29
N THR A 168 -7.30 -6.35 -12.42
CA THR A 168 -7.30 -5.96 -11.01
C THR A 168 -7.33 -7.17 -10.09
N ASP A 169 -6.51 -7.14 -9.05
CA ASP A 169 -6.51 -8.14 -7.98
C ASP A 169 -6.70 -7.46 -6.62
N ALA A 170 -7.71 -7.92 -5.89
CA ALA A 170 -8.19 -7.28 -4.66
C ALA A 170 -7.44 -7.81 -3.42
N GLY A 171 -7.21 -6.92 -2.46
CA GLY A 171 -6.62 -7.25 -1.16
C GLY A 171 -7.69 -7.37 -0.07
N THR A 172 -7.33 -7.94 1.07
CA THR A 172 -8.18 -7.98 2.27
C THR A 172 -7.48 -7.30 3.44
N VAL A 173 -8.27 -6.58 4.24
CA VAL A 173 -7.84 -5.98 5.51
C VAL A 173 -8.51 -6.71 6.65
N THR A 174 -7.71 -7.21 7.59
CA THR A 174 -8.22 -7.85 8.81
C THR A 174 -7.87 -7.00 10.02
N VAL A 175 -8.91 -6.55 10.73
CA VAL A 175 -8.77 -5.78 11.97
C VAL A 175 -9.00 -6.70 13.16
N ARG A 176 -8.00 -6.82 14.03
CA ARG A 176 -8.04 -7.64 15.25
C ARG A 176 -8.51 -6.84 16.44
N ASP A 177 -9.16 -7.53 17.37
CA ASP A 177 -9.47 -7.01 18.70
C ASP A 177 -8.22 -7.10 19.59
N PRO A 178 -7.70 -5.98 20.13
CA PRO A 178 -6.53 -6.00 21.00
C PRO A 178 -6.71 -6.85 22.28
N GLU A 179 -7.94 -7.10 22.72
CA GLU A 179 -8.21 -7.89 23.93
C GLU A 179 -8.16 -9.41 23.66
N ALA A 180 -8.27 -9.84 22.40
CA ALA A 180 -8.29 -11.26 22.03
C ALA A 180 -6.90 -11.93 22.11
N ASP A 181 -5.81 -11.15 22.03
CA ASP A 181 -4.43 -11.65 22.13
C ASP A 181 -3.92 -11.74 23.60
N GLY A 182 -4.75 -11.38 24.59
CA GLY A 182 -4.40 -11.33 26.02
C GLY A 182 -4.54 -12.65 26.82
N GLY A 183 -4.65 -13.80 26.16
CA GLY A 183 -4.96 -15.08 26.80
C GLY A 183 -3.75 -15.87 27.30
N SER A 184 -3.25 -15.59 28.51
CA SER A 184 -2.90 -16.60 29.55
C SER A 184 -2.04 -16.00 30.68
N SER A 185 -2.68 -15.44 31.72
CA SER A 185 -2.06 -15.33 33.05
C SER A 185 -3.16 -15.26 34.11
N ALA A 186 -3.83 -16.39 34.36
CA ALA A 186 -4.59 -16.58 35.60
C ALA A 186 -4.72 -18.08 35.91
N SER A 187 -3.72 -18.62 36.61
CA SER A 187 -3.96 -19.70 37.56
C SER A 187 -3.59 -19.19 38.94
N THR A 188 -4.53 -18.49 39.57
CA THR A 188 -4.52 -18.26 41.02
C THR A 188 -4.71 -19.62 41.70
N ALA A 189 -3.61 -20.26 42.12
CA ALA A 189 -3.68 -21.30 43.12
C ALA A 189 -3.92 -20.63 44.48
N ASP A 190 -5.19 -20.49 44.81
CA ASP A 190 -5.67 -20.28 46.17
C ASP A 190 -5.28 -21.52 47.00
N ALA A 191 -4.45 -21.31 48.02
CA ALA A 191 -4.22 -22.29 49.07
C ALA A 191 -4.23 -21.55 50.42
N ARG A 192 -5.43 -21.24 50.90
CA ARG A 192 -5.68 -21.03 52.33
C ARG A 192 -5.57 -22.36 53.05
N ALA A 193 -4.52 -22.56 53.84
CA ALA A 193 -4.54 -23.48 54.98
C ALA A 193 -3.59 -22.98 56.09
N SER A 194 -4.22 -22.40 57.12
CA SER A 194 -3.89 -22.34 58.55
C SER A 194 -2.43 -22.47 59.03
N ALA A 195 -1.98 -21.45 59.76
CA ALA A 195 -0.89 -21.51 60.74
C ALA A 195 -1.20 -22.52 61.88
N PRO A 196 -0.23 -23.02 62.70
CA PRO A 196 0.63 -22.17 63.53
C PRO A 196 2.09 -22.64 63.83
N ALA A 197 2.88 -21.63 64.23
CA ALA A 197 3.99 -21.59 65.21
C ALA A 197 5.35 -22.30 64.99
N ASP A 198 6.36 -21.55 65.46
CA ASP A 198 7.64 -21.94 66.08
C ASP A 198 8.95 -21.97 65.27
N THR A 199 9.76 -20.93 65.51
CA THR A 199 11.19 -20.89 65.83
C THR A 199 12.14 -21.90 65.17
N SER A 200 13.03 -21.42 64.30
CA SER A 200 14.51 -21.56 64.42
C SER A 200 15.27 -20.99 63.22
N VAL A 201 16.44 -20.44 63.52
CA VAL A 201 17.32 -19.59 62.69
C VAL A 201 18.29 -20.41 61.78
N PRO A 202 19.24 -19.80 61.03
CA PRO A 202 19.41 -19.98 59.58
C PRO A 202 20.54 -20.96 59.20
N LEU A 203 20.61 -21.42 57.94
CA LEU A 203 21.85 -22.01 57.41
C LEU A 203 22.02 -21.71 55.91
N LEU A 204 23.17 -21.09 55.61
CA LEU A 204 23.68 -20.75 54.29
C LEU A 204 24.13 -22.02 53.54
N THR A 205 23.75 -22.17 52.28
CA THR A 205 24.60 -22.81 51.25
C THR A 205 24.09 -22.45 49.84
N PRO A 206 24.98 -22.17 48.87
CA PRO A 206 24.61 -21.73 47.53
C PRO A 206 24.42 -22.93 46.58
N ALA A 207 23.40 -22.87 45.72
CA ALA A 207 23.24 -23.77 44.60
C ALA A 207 23.05 -22.96 43.30
N VAL A 208 23.85 -23.35 42.31
CA VAL A 208 24.13 -22.72 41.02
C VAL A 208 22.98 -22.94 40.03
N GLY A 209 22.76 -21.94 39.15
CA GLY A 209 22.04 -22.05 37.87
C GLY A 209 20.81 -21.15 37.81
N GLY A 210 20.54 -20.33 36.79
CA GLY A 210 21.15 -20.10 35.48
C GLY A 210 20.21 -19.19 34.68
N ALA A 211 20.73 -18.62 33.58
CA ALA A 211 20.03 -17.91 32.48
C ALA A 211 19.34 -16.56 32.82
N LEU A 212 19.90 -15.41 32.42
CA LEU A 212 19.81 -14.78 31.07
C LEU A 212 18.36 -14.59 30.60
N VAL A 213 17.86 -13.34 30.56
CA VAL A 213 17.50 -12.61 29.33
C VAL A 213 17.42 -11.11 29.65
N ALA A 214 18.10 -10.32 28.83
CA ALA A 214 18.20 -8.87 28.91
C ALA A 214 16.87 -8.19 28.54
N GLY A 215 16.39 -7.32 29.42
CA GLY A 215 15.36 -6.34 29.10
C GLY A 215 16.02 -5.08 28.51
N SER A 216 15.83 -4.83 27.23
CA SER A 216 16.19 -3.57 26.59
C SER A 216 15.00 -2.63 26.64
N VAL A 217 15.03 -1.68 27.60
CA VAL A 217 14.17 -0.49 27.60
C VAL A 217 14.80 0.52 26.66
N ALA A 218 14.20 0.77 25.51
CA ALA A 218 14.54 1.90 24.65
C ALA A 218 13.50 3.00 24.86
N LEU A 219 13.90 3.99 25.66
CA LEU A 219 13.20 5.24 25.94
C LEU A 219 13.70 6.32 24.94
N LEU A 220 12.81 7.27 24.67
CA LEU A 220 13.04 8.66 24.22
C LEU A 220 12.92 9.00 22.72
N ALA A 221 11.78 9.63 22.45
CA ALA A 221 11.52 10.60 21.41
C ALA A 221 12.55 11.74 21.37
N VAL A 222 12.89 12.20 20.15
CA VAL A 222 13.32 13.58 19.90
C VAL A 222 12.58 14.10 18.67
N PHE A 223 11.59 14.93 18.95
CA PHE A 223 10.93 15.84 18.01
C PHE A 223 11.83 17.08 17.91
N ALA A 224 12.38 17.39 16.74
CA ALA A 224 13.12 18.64 16.51
C ALA A 224 12.82 19.22 15.12
N LEU A 225 11.73 19.98 15.12
CA LEU A 225 11.37 21.10 14.25
C LEU A 225 12.57 21.96 13.81
N VAL A 226 12.81 22.10 12.50
CA VAL A 226 13.27 23.37 11.91
C VAL A 226 12.62 23.56 10.54
N ARG A 227 11.55 24.37 10.52
CA ARG A 227 11.21 25.19 9.35
C ARG A 227 12.21 26.34 9.30
N ARG A 228 12.92 26.52 8.20
CA ARG A 228 13.54 27.81 7.87
C ARG A 228 13.06 28.26 6.51
N ARG A 229 12.25 29.32 6.53
CA ARG A 229 11.85 30.10 5.37
C ARG A 229 13.09 30.68 4.67
N VAL A 230 13.09 30.64 3.34
CA VAL A 230 13.57 31.71 2.47
C VAL A 230 12.48 31.93 1.44
#